data_AF-J5KBH2-F1
#
_entry.id   AF-J5KBH2-F1
#
_cell.length_a   1.000
_cell.length_b   1.000
_cell.length_c   1.000
_cell.angle_alpha   90.00
_cell.angle_beta   90.00
_cell.angle_gamma   90.00
#
_symmetry.space_group_name_H-M   'P 1'
#
loop_
_entity.id
_entity.type
_entity.pdbx_description
1 polymer ?
#
loop_
_entity_poly.entity_id
_entity_poly.type
_entity_poly.pdbx_seq_one_letter_code
_entity_poly.pdbx_strand_id
1 'polypeptide(L)'
;MKNIDLKQKLTVLLNAAIFITGTISNVYFAFIALGYILTMLLVYLLGSRIKDAFINVGYIWVSKWAVFIVFLMLSGIFLPDVFLYSLAMFLVFNLSVNPASIMSHSGAKH
;
A
#
# COMPACT_ATOMS: atom_id res chain seq x y z
N MET A 1 6.23 -1.06 23.41
CA MET A 1 5.42 -0.76 22.21
C MET A 1 6.07 0.41 21.48
N LYS A 2 6.43 0.24 20.21
CA LYS A 2 7.02 1.31 19.40
C LYS A 2 5.95 2.39 19.20
N ASN A 3 6.19 3.62 19.65
CA ASN A 3 5.24 4.72 19.47
C ASN A 3 5.03 4.95 17.97
N ILE A 4 3.83 4.65 17.48
CA ILE A 4 3.42 4.95 16.12
C ILE A 4 3.29 6.47 16.02
N ASP A 5 4.05 7.07 15.11
CA ASP A 5 4.00 8.51 14.83
C ASP A 5 2.57 8.94 14.47
N LEU A 6 2.17 10.16 14.88
CA LEU A 6 0.83 10.71 14.65
C LEU A 6 0.45 10.65 13.16
N LYS A 7 1.40 10.97 12.27
CA LYS A 7 1.21 10.88 10.82
C LYS A 7 0.81 9.47 10.36
N GLN A 8 1.46 8.45 10.92
CA GLN A 8 1.18 7.06 10.59
C GLN A 8 -0.16 6.60 11.16
N LYS A 9 -0.54 7.05 12.36
CA LYS A 9 -1.89 6.80 12.91
C LYS A 9 -2.99 7.41 12.04
N LEU A 10 -2.83 8.68 11.64
CA LEU A 10 -3.79 9.38 10.78
C LEU A 10 -3.94 8.71 9.41
N THR A 11 -2.83 8.27 8.85
CA THR A 11 -2.79 7.50 7.60
C THR A 11 -3.60 6.21 7.68
N VAL A 12 -3.40 5.43 8.75
CA VAL A 12 -4.11 4.16 8.95
C VAL A 12 -5.60 4.42 9.14
N LEU A 13 -5.95 5.44 9.94
CA LEU A 13 -7.35 5.85 10.14
C LEU A 13 -8.00 6.28 8.83
N LEU A 14 -7.32 7.06 7.99
CA LEU A 14 -7.83 7.50 6.70
C LEU A 14 -8.06 6.32 5.76
N ASN A 15 -7.10 5.39 5.64
CA ASN A 15 -7.29 4.17 4.85
C ASN A 15 -8.46 3.32 5.37
N ALA A 16 -8.58 3.17 6.69
CA ALA A 16 -9.68 2.42 7.29
C ALA A 16 -11.04 3.07 7.01
N ALA A 17 -11.14 4.40 7.10
CA ALA A 17 -12.36 5.15 6.81
C ALA A 17 -12.79 5.02 5.34
N ILE A 18 -11.83 5.12 4.41
CA ILE A 18 -12.08 4.88 2.98
C ILE A 18 -12.51 3.43 2.78
N PHE A 19 -11.85 2.48 3.45
CA PHE A 19 -12.16 1.07 3.30
C PHE A 19 -13.59 0.73 3.73
N ILE A 20 -14.00 1.20 4.91
CA ILE A 20 -15.35 1.00 5.45
C ILE A 20 -16.39 1.63 4.53
N THR A 21 -16.20 2.90 4.16
CA THR A 21 -17.14 3.64 3.30
C THR A 21 -17.28 2.99 1.93
N GLY A 22 -16.16 2.63 1.30
CA GLY A 22 -16.15 1.97 -0.01
C GLY A 22 -16.83 0.60 0.02
N THR A 23 -16.61 -0.17 1.11
CA THR A 23 -17.23 -1.49 1.28
C THR A 23 -18.75 -1.40 1.49
N ILE A 24 -19.20 -0.42 2.26
CA ILE A 24 -20.65 -0.15 2.44
C ILE A 24 -21.27 0.27 1.11
N SER A 25 -20.56 1.10 0.32
CA SER A 25 -21.04 1.54 -0.99
C SER A 25 -21.15 0.38 -1.99
N ASN A 26 -20.19 -0.53 -2.00
CA ASN A 26 -20.18 -1.69 -2.90
C ASN A 26 -19.25 -2.78 -2.37
N VAL A 27 -19.77 -3.98 -2.11
CA VAL A 27 -19.00 -5.09 -1.54
C VAL A 27 -17.82 -5.51 -2.44
N TYR A 28 -17.89 -5.32 -3.76
CA TYR A 28 -16.79 -5.64 -4.67
C TYR A 28 -15.55 -4.79 -4.44
N PHE A 29 -15.71 -3.60 -3.86
CA PHE A 29 -14.59 -2.79 -3.41
C PHE A 29 -13.73 -3.52 -2.37
N ALA A 30 -14.33 -4.26 -1.44
CA ALA A 30 -13.57 -4.96 -0.41
C ALA A 30 -12.65 -6.03 -1.04
N PHE A 31 -13.12 -6.76 -2.05
CA PHE A 31 -12.32 -7.77 -2.73
C PHE A 31 -11.10 -7.16 -3.45
N ILE A 32 -11.31 -6.08 -4.22
CA ILE A 32 -10.20 -5.44 -4.93
C ILE A 32 -9.21 -4.76 -3.96
N ALA A 33 -9.72 -4.17 -2.87
CA ALA A 33 -8.89 -3.56 -1.84
C ALA A 33 -8.05 -4.57 -1.05
N LEU A 34 -8.64 -5.71 -0.67
CA LEU A 34 -7.91 -6.79 -0.01
C LEU A 34 -6.87 -7.42 -0.95
N GLY A 35 -7.23 -7.63 -2.22
CA GLY A 35 -6.28 -8.10 -3.24
C GLY A 35 -5.09 -7.16 -3.39
N TYR A 36 -5.35 -5.85 -3.39
CA TYR A 36 -4.31 -4.83 -3.47
C TYR A 36 -3.37 -4.88 -2.25
N ILE A 37 -3.93 -4.94 -1.04
CA ILE A 37 -3.14 -5.03 0.21
C ILE A 37 -2.30 -6.31 0.23
N LEU A 38 -2.89 -7.46 -0.12
CA LEU A 38 -2.17 -8.75 -0.15
C LEU A 38 -1.02 -8.71 -1.15
N THR A 39 -1.24 -8.15 -2.34
CA THR A 39 -0.19 -8.01 -3.35
C THR A 39 0.93 -7.08 -2.88
N MET A 40 0.58 -5.98 -2.21
CA MET A 40 1.57 -5.08 -1.60
C MET A 40 2.38 -5.79 -0.52
N LEU A 41 1.75 -6.59 0.35
CA LEU A 41 2.46 -7.39 1.35
C LEU A 41 3.45 -8.35 0.70
N LEU A 42 3.07 -9.01 -0.40
CA LEU A 42 3.99 -9.87 -1.17
C LEU A 42 5.17 -9.09 -1.71
N VAL A 43 4.96 -7.88 -2.25
CA VAL A 43 6.07 -7.00 -2.68
C VAL A 43 7.03 -6.74 -1.53
N TYR A 44 6.56 -6.40 -0.33
CA TYR A 44 7.48 -6.19 0.81
C TYR A 44 8.16 -7.47 1.27
N LEU A 45 7.46 -8.61 1.26
CA LEU A 45 8.04 -9.90 1.61
C LEU A 45 9.18 -10.28 0.66
N LEU A 46 8.98 -10.09 -0.65
CA LEU A 46 10.03 -10.31 -1.65
C LEU A 46 11.18 -9.30 -1.48
N GLY A 47 10.87 -8.02 -1.28
CA GLY A 47 11.87 -6.98 -1.02
C GLY A 47 12.72 -7.26 0.22
N SER A 48 12.14 -7.82 1.27
CA SER A 48 12.86 -8.20 2.50
C SER A 48 13.97 -9.24 2.27
N ARG A 49 13.93 -9.98 1.15
CA ARG A 49 14.97 -10.96 0.79
C ARG A 49 16.13 -10.34 0.01
N ILE A 50 16.01 -9.09 -0.43
CA ILE A 50 17.06 -8.36 -1.16
C ILE A 50 18.03 -7.75 -0.14
N LYS A 51 19.27 -8.25 -0.13
CA LYS A 51 20.33 -7.83 0.81
C LYS A 51 20.86 -6.42 0.53
N ASP A 52 20.98 -6.07 -0.75
CA ASP A 52 21.47 -4.76 -1.15
C ASP A 52 20.39 -3.69 -0.92
N ALA A 53 20.70 -2.70 -0.09
CA ALA A 53 19.75 -1.69 0.33
C ALA A 53 19.29 -0.79 -0.83
N PHE A 54 20.19 -0.45 -1.76
CA PHE A 54 19.86 0.40 -2.91
C PHE A 54 18.93 -0.35 -3.87
N ILE A 55 19.26 -1.60 -4.18
CA ILE A 55 18.42 -2.47 -5.02
C ILE A 55 17.06 -2.70 -4.36
N ASN A 56 17.00 -2.90 -3.04
CA ASN A 56 15.75 -3.10 -2.31
C ASN A 56 14.84 -1.86 -2.39
N VAL A 57 15.39 -0.65 -2.19
CA VAL A 57 14.63 0.59 -2.31
C VAL A 57 14.06 0.75 -3.72
N GLY A 58 14.89 0.54 -4.76
CA GLY A 58 14.45 0.58 -6.15
C GLY A 58 13.36 -0.44 -6.45
N TYR A 59 13.55 -1.69 -6.00
CA TYR A 59 12.58 -2.76 -6.15
C TYR A 59 11.23 -2.44 -5.51
N ILE A 60 11.23 -2.01 -4.24
CA ILE A 60 10.01 -1.64 -3.52
C ILE A 60 9.32 -0.47 -4.24
N TRP A 61 10.07 0.58 -4.61
CA TRP A 61 9.50 1.75 -5.25
C TRP A 61 8.83 1.42 -6.58
N VAL A 62 9.53 0.73 -7.49
CA VAL A 62 8.99 0.35 -8.80
C VAL A 62 7.82 -0.61 -8.66
N SER A 63 7.95 -1.64 -7.81
CA SER A 63 6.91 -2.67 -7.65
C SER A 63 5.61 -2.10 -7.07
N LYS A 64 5.70 -1.14 -6.14
CA LYS A 64 4.53 -0.44 -5.59
C LYS A 64 3.72 0.25 -6.67
N TRP A 65 4.40 1.05 -7.51
CA TRP A 65 3.75 1.79 -8.58
C TRP A 65 3.20 0.84 -9.64
N ALA A 66 3.88 -0.26 -9.93
CA ALA A 66 3.35 -1.29 -10.82
C ALA A 66 2.05 -1.90 -10.25
N VAL A 67 2.03 -2.29 -8.98
CA VAL A 67 0.82 -2.83 -8.32
C VAL A 67 -0.30 -1.78 -8.28
N PHE A 68 0.02 -0.52 -7.99
CA PHE A 68 -0.94 0.59 -8.06
C PHE A 68 -1.61 0.68 -9.42
N ILE A 69 -0.82 0.74 -10.49
CA ILE A 69 -1.31 0.90 -11.86
C ILE A 69 -2.17 -0.30 -12.26
N VAL A 70 -1.70 -1.53 -12.00
CA VAL A 70 -2.43 -2.75 -12.35
C VAL A 70 -3.78 -2.79 -11.64
N PHE A 71 -3.81 -2.58 -10.33
CA PHE A 71 -5.07 -2.60 -9.58
C PHE A 71 -6.00 -1.45 -9.97
N LEU A 72 -5.46 -0.27 -10.28
CA LEU A 72 -6.27 0.85 -10.74
C LEU A 72 -6.88 0.58 -12.12
N MET A 73 -6.13 -0.06 -13.04
CA MET A 73 -6.67 -0.53 -14.32
C MET A 73 -7.75 -1.58 -14.11
N LEU A 74 -7.52 -2.56 -13.24
CA LEU A 74 -8.52 -3.59 -12.93
C LEU A 74 -9.81 -2.98 -12.38
N SER A 75 -9.71 -2.03 -11.44
CA SER A 75 -10.87 -1.30 -10.94
C SER A 75 -11.55 -0.48 -12.04
N GLY A 76 -10.79 0.24 -12.87
CA GLY A 76 -11.36 1.11 -13.91
C GLY A 76 -12.05 0.35 -15.04
N ILE A 77 -11.53 -0.82 -15.41
CA ILE A 77 -12.06 -1.64 -16.51
C ILE A 77 -13.22 -2.52 -16.03
N PHE A 78 -13.05 -3.20 -14.91
CA PHE A 78 -13.97 -4.27 -14.49
C PHE A 78 -14.93 -3.87 -13.37
N LEU A 79 -14.59 -2.85 -12.58
CA LEU A 79 -15.38 -2.42 -11.41
C LEU A 79 -15.54 -0.89 -11.36
N PRO A 80 -16.07 -0.24 -12.43
CA PRO A 80 -16.10 1.22 -12.53
C PRO A 80 -16.83 1.89 -11.36
N ASP A 81 -17.87 1.24 -10.81
CA ASP A 81 -18.65 1.73 -9.67
C ASP A 81 -17.83 1.91 -8.39
N VAL A 82 -16.70 1.22 -8.25
CA VAL A 82 -15.81 1.31 -7.09
C VAL A 82 -14.50 2.00 -7.39
N PHE A 83 -14.35 2.54 -8.61
CA PHE A 83 -13.10 3.13 -9.08
C PHE A 83 -12.64 4.29 -8.20
N LEU A 84 -13.53 5.21 -7.82
CA LEU A 84 -13.16 6.38 -7.03
C LEU A 84 -12.64 5.98 -5.63
N TYR A 85 -13.32 5.03 -4.98
CA TYR A 85 -12.88 4.48 -3.70
C TYR A 85 -11.55 3.73 -3.84
N SER A 86 -11.38 2.97 -4.92
CA SER A 86 -10.13 2.26 -5.24
C SER A 86 -8.97 3.23 -5.42
N LEU A 87 -9.16 4.26 -6.25
CA LEU A 87 -8.18 5.30 -6.49
C LEU A 87 -7.77 5.99 -5.18
N ALA A 88 -8.75 6.43 -4.38
CA ALA A 88 -8.50 7.09 -3.12
C ALA A 88 -7.70 6.20 -2.16
N MET A 89 -8.13 4.96 -1.94
CA MET A 89 -7.45 4.05 -1.03
C MET A 89 -6.05 3.69 -1.51
N PHE A 90 -5.89 3.30 -2.78
CA PHE A 90 -4.60 2.86 -3.31
C PHE A 90 -3.59 3.99 -3.33
N LEU A 91 -4.03 5.22 -3.61
CA LEU A 91 -3.16 6.39 -3.61
C LEU A 91 -2.72 6.76 -2.19
N VAL A 92 -3.66 6.82 -1.23
CA VAL A 92 -3.31 7.06 0.18
C VAL A 92 -2.35 5.97 0.68
N PHE A 93 -2.63 4.69 0.40
CA PHE A 93 -1.75 3.59 0.81
C PHE A 93 -0.34 3.70 0.19
N ASN A 94 -0.23 3.98 -1.12
CA ASN A 94 1.08 4.06 -1.80
C ASN A 94 1.95 5.18 -1.26
N LEU A 95 1.38 6.38 -1.11
CA LEU A 95 2.13 7.56 -0.65
C LEU A 95 2.55 7.44 0.81
N SER A 96 1.80 6.66 1.58
CA SER A 96 2.00 6.52 3.01
C SER A 96 3.17 5.63 3.40
N VAL A 97 3.46 4.61 2.60
CA VAL A 97 4.54 3.70 2.94
C VAL A 97 5.82 4.15 2.24
N ASN A 98 6.75 4.72 3.01
CA ASN A 98 8.05 5.13 2.50
C ASN A 98 9.02 3.93 2.50
N PRO A 99 9.66 3.56 1.36
CA PRO A 99 10.71 2.54 1.34
C PRO A 99 11.88 2.87 2.30
N ALA A 100 12.18 4.15 2.49
CA ALA A 100 13.32 4.60 3.29
C ALA A 100 13.14 4.42 4.80
N SER A 101 11.91 4.33 5.31
CA SER A 101 11.68 4.12 6.75
C SER A 101 12.05 2.71 7.23
N ILE A 102 12.28 1.77 6.30
CA ILE A 102 12.73 0.40 6.61
C ILE A 102 14.26 0.38 6.86
N MET A 103 15.01 1.29 6.25
CA MET A 103 16.48 1.35 6.37
C MET A 103 16.96 1.89 7.72
N SER A 104 16.22 2.80 8.37
CA SER A 104 16.67 3.41 9.64
C SER A 104 16.74 2.41 10.81
N HIS A 105 16.19 1.20 10.64
CA HIS A 105 16.28 0.11 11.62
C HIS A 105 17.37 -0.92 11.31
N SER A 106 18.02 -0.85 10.14
CA SER A 106 19.13 -1.74 9.78
C SER A 106 20.50 -1.09 9.99
N GLY A 107 20.58 0.24 10.10
CA GLY A 107 21.84 0.99 10.28
C GLY A 107 22.27 1.25 11.73
N ALA A 108 21.50 0.81 12.73
CA ALA A 108 21.80 1.05 14.15
C ALA A 108 22.56 -0.11 14.83
N LYS A 109 23.23 -0.96 14.06
CA LYS A 109 24.12 -2.01 14.57
C LYS A 109 25.42 -2.03 13.77
N HIS A 110 26.23 -0.99 13.94
CA HIS A 110 27.68 -1.07 13.82
C HIS A 110 28.29 -0.19 14.91
#